data_AF-A0A1G1WY67-F1
#
_entry.id   AF-A0A1G1WY67-F1
#
_cell.length_a   1.000
_cell.length_b   1.000
_cell.length_c   1.000
_cell.angle_alpha   90.00
_cell.angle_beta   90.00
_cell.angle_gamma   90.00
#
_symmetry.space_group_name_H-M   'P 1'
#
loop_
_entity.id
_entity.type
_entity.pdbx_description
1 polymer ?
#
loop_
_entity_poly.entity_id
_entity_poly.type
_entity_poly.pdbx_seq_one_letter_code
_entity_poly.pdbx_strand_id
1 'polypeptide(L)' 'MKDVLLVFLIIIGASLITLILLQQKGSGVGAAFGGGGEVYRSQRGIEKIFHYLTVFFAFIYAVVSLILIFVK' A
#
# COMPACT_ATOMS: atom_id res chain seq x y z
N MET A 1 21.72 12.29 -12.51
CA MET A 1 20.62 11.35 -12.85
C MET A 1 20.15 10.56 -11.64
N LYS A 2 21.05 10.15 -10.74
CA LYS A 2 20.69 9.47 -9.48
C LYS A 2 19.82 10.28 -8.55
N ASP A 3 20.05 11.59 -8.46
CA ASP A 3 19.27 12.47 -7.58
C ASP A 3 17.80 12.52 -8.01
N VAL A 4 17.54 12.50 -9.32
CA VAL A 4 16.20 12.43 -9.89
C VAL A 4 15.53 11.09 -9.54
N LEU A 5 16.26 9.97 -9.64
CA LEU A 5 15.76 8.65 -9.25
C LEU A 5 15.47 8.56 -7.74
N LEU A 6 16.30 9.18 -6.90
CA LEU A 6 16.11 9.24 -5.45
C LEU A 6 14.87 10.05 -5.06
N VAL A 7 14.69 11.24 -5.65
CA VAL A 7 13.50 12.07 -5.44
C VAL A 7 12.24 11.31 -5.88
N PHE A 8 12.30 10.64 -7.03
CA PHE A 8 11.18 9.83 -7.53
C PHE A 8 10.85 8.67 -6.59
N LEU A 9 11.86 7.99 -6.06
CA LEU A 9 11.69 6.90 -5.10
C LEU A 9 11.02 7.40 -3.82
N ILE A 10 11.45 8.53 -3.26
CA ILE A 10 10.85 9.11 -2.05
C ILE A 10 9.35 9.43 -2.27
N ILE A 11 9.00 10.00 -3.42
CA ILE A 11 7.60 10.33 -3.75
C ILE A 11 6.74 9.07 -3.89
N ILE A 12 7.25 8.02 -4.56
CA ILE A 12 6.53 6.75 -4.68
C ILE A 12 6.38 6.06 -3.33
N GLY A 13 7.43 6.10 -2.48
CA GLY A 13 7.39 5.55 -1.14
C GLY A 13 6.34 6.24 -0.27
N ALA A 14 6.32 7.58 -0.26
CA ALA A 14 5.35 8.36 0.51
C ALA A 14 3.89 8.12 0.06
N SER A 15 3.66 8.04 -1.26
CA SER A 15 2.34 7.71 -1.81
C SER A 15 1.90 6.29 -1.50
N LEU A 16 2.80 5.30 -1.54
CA LEU A 16 2.53 3.93 -1.10
C LEU A 16 2.12 3.86 0.38
N ILE A 17 2.85 4.54 1.26
CA ILE A 17 2.52 4.59 2.69
C ILE A 17 1.12 5.15 2.89
N THR A 18 0.79 6.26 2.21
CA THR A 18 -0.53 6.89 2.28
C THR A 18 -1.64 5.96 1.79
N LEU A 19 -1.41 5.24 0.68
CA LEU A 19 -2.36 4.28 0.12
C LEU A 19 -2.57 3.07 1.05
N ILE A 20 -1.51 2.56 1.70
CA ILE A 20 -1.59 1.45 2.65
C ILE A 20 -2.37 1.85 3.90
N LEU A 21 -2.13 3.04 4.43
CA LEU A 21 -2.86 3.56 5.60
C LEU A 21 -4.35 3.70 5.31
N LEU A 22 -4.70 4.18 4.11
CA LEU A 22 -6.10 4.31 3.68
C LEU A 22 -6.80 2.95 3.47
N GLN A 23 -6.04 1.88 3.24
CA GLN A 23 -6.55 0.51 3.09
C GLN A 23 -6.86 -0.19 4.40
N GLN A 24 -6.42 0.32 5.55
CA GLN A 24 -6.76 -0.27 6.83
C GLN A 24 -8.23 -0.03 7.17
N LYS A 25 -9.08 -0.99 6.78
CA LYS A 25 -10.47 -1.05 7.22
C LYS A 25 -10.72 -2.39 7.91
N GLY A 26 -10.98 -2.32 9.21
CA GLY A 26 -12.01 -3.18 9.81
C GLY A 26 -11.62 -4.37 10.68
N SER A 27 -10.37 -4.53 11.14
CA SER A 27 -10.10 -5.43 12.28
C SER A 27 -9.25 -4.73 13.33
N GLY A 28 -9.82 -3.67 13.91
CA GLY A 28 -9.28 -3.11 15.15
C GLY A 28 -9.44 -4.10 16.31
N VAL A 29 -8.70 -3.85 17.39
CA VAL A 29 -8.68 -4.63 18.62
C VAL A 29 -10.09 -4.95 19.17
N GLY A 30 -11.10 -4.10 18.90
CA GLY A 30 -12.51 -4.35 19.23
C GLY A 30 -13.13 -5.59 18.59
N ALA A 31 -12.63 -6.07 17.44
CA ALA A 31 -13.04 -7.34 16.84
C ALA A 31 -12.52 -8.57 17.61
N ALA A 32 -11.39 -8.43 18.33
CA ALA A 32 -10.83 -9.50 19.18
C ALA A 32 -11.54 -9.62 20.54
N PHE A 33 -12.26 -8.58 20.97
CA PHE A 33 -12.96 -8.51 22.26
C PHE A 33 -14.47 -8.82 22.19
N GLY A 34 -14.93 -9.53 21.15
CA GLY A 34 -16.30 -10.06 21.11
C GLY A 34 -17.41 -9.05 20.75
N GLY A 35 -17.07 -7.86 20.26
CA GLY A 35 -18.02 -6.86 19.75
C GLY A 35 -18.58 -7.17 18.36
N GLY A 36 -18.98 -8.43 18.13
CA GLY A 36 -19.45 -8.96 16.85
C GLY A 36 -20.91 -8.64 16.54
N GLY A 37 -21.24 -7.35 16.42
CA GLY A 37 -22.56 -6.87 15.98
C GLY A 37 -22.55 -6.14 14.63
N GLU A 38 -21.38 -5.98 14.02
CA GLU A 38 -21.25 -5.27 12.75
C GLU A 38 -21.32 -6.29 11.61
N VAL A 39 -22.41 -6.23 10.85
CA VAL A 39 -22.55 -6.93 9.57
C VAL A 39 -21.33 -6.59 8.72
N TYR A 40 -20.36 -7.52 8.62
CA TYR A 40 -19.30 -7.48 7.62
C TYR A 40 -19.96 -7.68 6.25
N ARG A 41 -20.58 -6.61 5.75
CA ARG A 41 -21.09 -6.55 4.39
C ARG A 41 -19.86 -6.47 3.51
N SER A 42 -19.38 -7.63 3.09
CA SER A 42 -18.27 -7.79 2.16
C SER A 42 -18.48 -6.82 0.99
N GLN A 43 -17.75 -5.71 0.99
CA GLN A 43 -17.84 -4.71 -0.07
C GLN A 43 -17.07 -5.28 -1.27
N ARG A 44 -17.82 -6.02 -2.09
CA ARG A 44 -17.35 -6.97 -3.12
C ARG A 44 -16.48 -6.44 -4.27
N GLY A 45 -15.85 -5.27 -4.21
CA GLY A 45 -15.01 -4.84 -5.35
C GLY A 45 -13.99 -3.76 -5.07
N ILE A 46 -14.40 -2.66 -4.44
CA ILE A 46 -13.56 -1.46 -4.34
C ILE A 46 -12.29 -1.74 -3.51
N GLU A 47 -12.44 -2.40 -2.36
CA GLU A 47 -11.30 -2.75 -1.50
C GLU A 47 -10.31 -3.70 -2.20
N LYS A 48 -10.83 -4.66 -2.98
CA LYS A 48 -9.99 -5.60 -3.74
C LYS A 48 -9.18 -4.88 -4.82
N ILE A 49 -9.77 -3.88 -5.47
CA ILE A 49 -9.08 -3.04 -6.47
C ILE A 49 -7.95 -2.25 -5.81
N PHE A 50 -8.22 -1.56 -4.70
CA PHE A 50 -7.19 -0.82 -3.97
C PHE A 50 -6.04 -1.72 -3.51
N HIS A 51 -6.34 -2.93 -3.03
CA HIS A 51 -5.33 -3.90 -2.63
C HIS A 51 -4.42 -4.31 -3.81
N TYR A 52 -5.00 -4.71 -4.94
CA TYR A 52 -4.20 -5.04 -6.14
C TYR A 52 -3.39 -3.85 -6.66
N LEU A 53 -3.96 -2.64 -6.59
CA LEU A 53 -3.28 -1.43 -7.00
C LEU A 53 -2.03 -1.19 -6.14
N THR A 54 -2.13 -1.32 -4.82
CA THR A 54 -0.98 -1.19 -3.92
C THR A 54 0.07 -2.25 -4.14
N VAL A 55 -0.33 -3.50 -4.39
CA VAL A 55 0.63 -4.57 -4.75
C VAL A 55 1.38 -4.23 -6.04
N PHE A 56 0.68 -3.70 -7.05
CA PHE A 56 1.29 -3.26 -8.30
C PHE A 56 2.26 -2.10 -8.10
N PHE A 57 1.88 -1.06 -7.36
CA PHE A 57 2.76 0.07 -7.03
C PHE A 57 3.96 -0.37 -6.19
N ALA A 58 3.78 -1.27 -5.23
CA ALA A 58 4.84 -1.81 -4.41
C ALA A 58 5.86 -2.61 -5.24
N PHE A 59 5.39 -3.39 -6.22
CA PHE A 59 6.25 -4.10 -7.14
C PHE A 59 7.10 -3.14 -7.99
N ILE A 60 6.48 -2.10 -8.56
CA ILE A 60 7.21 -1.07 -9.32
C ILE A 60 8.26 -0.39 -8.45
N TYR A 61 7.89 0.00 -7.23
CA TYR A 61 8.82 0.61 -6.27
C TYR A 61 10.03 -0.29 -6.01
N ALA A 62 9.80 -1.58 -5.77
CA ALA A 62 10.87 -2.55 -5.53
C ALA A 62 11.82 -2.71 -6.73
N VAL A 63 11.27 -2.79 -7.95
CA VAL A 63 12.07 -2.89 -9.18
C VAL A 63 12.91 -1.63 -9.41
N VAL A 64 12.32 -0.44 -9.25
CA VAL A 64 13.03 0.84 -9.37
C VAL A 64 14.14 0.96 -8.31
N SER A 65 13.85 0.53 -7.08
CA SER A 65 14.84 0.50 -5.99
C SER A 65 16.01 -0.44 -6.30
N LEU A 66 15.76 -1.59 -6.92
CA LEU A 66 16.83 -2.51 -7.34
C LEU A 66 17.68 -1.89 -8.45
N ILE A 67 17.06 -1.30 -9.47
CA ILE A 67 17.77 -0.64 -10.58
C ILE A 67 18.68 0.47 -10.05
N LEU A 68 18.22 1.26 -9.07
CA LEU A 68 19.02 2.32 -8.46
C LEU A 68 20.36 1.81 -7.89
N ILE A 69 20.39 0.59 -7.34
CA ILE A 69 21.61 -0.01 -6.78
C ILE A 69 22.62 -0.34 -7.88
N PHE A 70 22.14 -0.79 -9.05
CA PHE A 70 23.00 -1.11 -10.19
C PHE A 70 23.44 0.13 -10.99
N VAL A 71 22.69 1.22 -10.91
CA VAL A 71 23.03 2.50 -11.58
C VAL A 71 24.11 3.22 -10.76
N LYS A 72 25.36 3.17 -11.25
CA LYS A 72 26.53 3.83 -10.67
C LYS A 72 26.71 5.29 -11.12
#